data_AF-A0A1J3G3Q3-F1
#
_entry.id   AF-A0A1J3G3Q3-F1
#
_cell.length_a   1.000
_cell.length_b   1.000
_cell.length_c   1.000
_cell.angle_alpha   90.00
_cell.angle_beta   90.00
_cell.angle_gamma   90.00
#
_symmetry.space_group_name_H-M   'P 1'
#
loop_
_entity.id
_entity.type
_entity.pdbx_description
1 polymer ?
#
loop_
_entity_poly.entity_id
_entity_poly.type
_entity_poly.pdbx_seq_one_letter_code
_entity_poly.pdbx_strand_id
1 'polypeptide(L)' 'MLQWLAISQSGRPFMSYYTFGLQALQNVNQVIEKVGLQELSVGDLWSKLVEYSAQRLSRRTRLGFISWLIASLPTT' A
#
# COMPACT_ATOMS: atom_id res chain seq x y z
N MET A 1 4.37 -3.71 0.45
CA MET A 1 2.94 -4.12 0.51
C MET A 1 2.79 -5.62 0.73
N LEU A 2 3.30 -6.49 -0.14
CA LEU A 2 3.14 -7.96 0.04
C LEU A 2 3.64 -8.47 1.39
N GLN A 3 4.83 -8.03 1.83
CA GLN A 3 5.36 -8.39 3.16
C GLN A 3 4.46 -7.88 4.30
N TRP A 4 3.91 -6.68 4.16
CA TRP A 4 2.98 -6.12 5.14
C TRP A 4 1.70 -6.96 5.23
N LEU A 5 1.08 -7.31 4.09
CA LEU A 5 -0.10 -8.18 4.05
C LEU A 5 0.16 -9.54 4.69
N ALA A 6 1.29 -10.17 4.36
CA ALA A 6 1.65 -11.47 4.93
C ALA A 6 1.80 -11.42 6.46
N ILE A 7 2.44 -10.37 6.97
CA ILE A 7 2.64 -10.19 8.42
C ILE A 7 1.31 -9.90 9.12
N SER A 8 0.48 -9.01 8.56
CA SER A 8 -0.85 -8.71 9.09
C SER A 8 -1.74 -9.95 9.14
N GLN A 9 -1.71 -10.77 8.09
CA GLN A 9 -2.46 -12.03 8.05
C GLN A 9 -1.92 -13.07 9.05
N SER A 10 -0.62 -13.03 9.37
CA SER A 10 0.01 -13.93 10.33
C SER A 10 -0.26 -13.60 11.81
N GLY A 11 -1.00 -12.52 12.10
CA GLY A 11 -1.30 -12.07 13.46
C GLY A 11 -0.11 -11.45 14.19
N ARG A 12 0.96 -11.10 13.47
CA ARG A 12 2.12 -10.43 14.06
C ARG A 12 1.80 -8.95 14.33
N PRO A 13 2.10 -8.45 15.55
CA PRO A 13 1.67 -7.11 15.95
C PRO A 13 2.47 -5.96 15.30
N PHE A 14 3.67 -6.22 14.77
CA PHE A 14 4.50 -5.20 14.12
C PHE A 14 5.47 -5.77 13.08
N MET A 15 6.01 -4.88 12.25
CA MET A 15 7.08 -5.14 11.28
C MET A 15 8.09 -3.98 11.30
N SER A 16 9.38 -4.29 11.40
CA SER A 16 10.45 -3.32 11.11
C SER A 16 10.84 -3.42 9.64
N TYR A 17 10.68 -2.33 8.88
CA TYR A 17 11.00 -2.28 7.45
C TYR A 17 12.15 -1.30 7.18
N TYR A 18 13.28 -1.81 6.70
CA TYR A 18 14.48 -1.01 6.43
C TYR A 18 14.52 -0.57 4.97
N THR A 19 14.43 0.74 4.73
CA THR A 19 14.44 1.32 3.38
C THR A 19 15.83 1.66 2.86
N PHE A 20 16.86 1.52 3.69
CA PHE A 20 18.27 1.84 3.39
C PHE A 20 18.45 3.26 2.78
N GLY A 21 17.63 4.23 3.20
CA GLY A 21 17.73 5.61 2.74
C GLY A 21 17.21 5.84 1.31
N LEU A 22 16.50 4.89 0.71
CA LEU A 22 16.00 5.03 -0.65
C LEU A 22 14.88 6.09 -0.72
N GLN A 23 15.16 7.21 -1.40
CA GLN A 23 14.25 8.35 -1.50
C GLN A 23 12.88 7.97 -2.10
N ALA A 24 12.85 7.02 -3.04
CA ALA A 24 11.61 6.52 -3.65
C ALA A 24 10.65 5.85 -2.65
N LEU A 25 11.14 5.48 -1.46
CA LEU A 25 10.35 4.85 -0.39
C LEU A 25 9.92 5.84 0.70
N GLN A 26 10.21 7.14 0.57
CA GLN A 26 9.74 8.16 1.53
C GLN A 26 8.19 8.20 1.60
N ASN A 27 7.52 7.86 0.51
CA ASN A 27 6.06 7.83 0.42
C ASN A 27 5.43 6.66 1.20
N VAL A 28 6.23 5.70 1.71
CA VAL A 28 5.72 4.55 2.47
C VAL A 28 5.08 5.00 3.78
N ASN A 29 5.66 5.99 4.47
CA ASN A 29 5.08 6.51 5.72
C ASN A 29 3.68 7.10 5.52
N GLN A 30 3.48 7.85 4.43
CA GLN A 30 2.17 8.42 4.10
C GLN A 30 1.12 7.35 3.83
N VAL A 31 1.50 6.24 3.20
CA VAL A 31 0.59 5.09 3.01
C VAL A 31 0.22 4.48 4.36
N ILE A 32 1.19 4.29 5.26
CA ILE A 32 0.94 3.69 6.58
C ILE A 32 -0.06 4.54 7.36
N GLU A 33 0.15 5.86 7.40
CA GLU A 33 -0.76 6.79 8.07
C GLU A 33 -2.17 6.76 7.46
N LYS A 34 -2.29 6.87 6.13
CA LYS A 34 -3.60 6.85 5.45
C LYS A 34 -4.35 5.53 5.64
N VAL A 35 -3.65 4.40 5.53
CA VAL A 35 -4.24 3.07 5.72
C VAL A 35 -4.67 2.88 7.17
N GLY A 36 -3.86 3.33 8.13
CA GLY A 36 -4.19 3.27 9.56
C GLY A 36 -5.42 4.11 9.92
N LEU A 37 -5.52 5.33 9.39
CA LEU A 37 -6.66 6.23 9.62
C LEU A 37 -7.99 5.68 9.07
N GLN A 38 -7.94 4.89 8.01
CA GLN A 38 -9.12 4.34 7.34
C GLN A 38 -9.47 2.92 7.81
N GLU A 39 -8.73 2.37 8.79
CA GLU A 39 -8.94 1.03 9.35
C GLU A 39 -9.08 -0.08 8.28
N LEU A 40 -8.37 0.04 7.16
CA LEU A 40 -8.51 -0.89 6.03
C LEU A 40 -8.07 -2.30 6.45
N SER A 41 -8.90 -3.29 6.12
CA SER A 41 -8.56 -4.69 6.36
C SER A 41 -7.50 -5.19 5.40
N VAL A 42 -6.89 -6.34 5.72
CA VAL A 42 -5.98 -7.06 4.81
C VAL A 42 -6.67 -7.34 3.46
N GLY A 43 -7.97 -7.67 3.49
CA GLY A 43 -8.77 -7.93 2.29
C GLY A 43 -8.98 -6.68 1.42
N ASP A 44 -9.19 -5.52 2.03
CA ASP A 44 -9.35 -4.25 1.31
C ASP A 44 -8.06 -3.86 0.59
N LEU A 45 -6.93 -3.98 1.30
CA LEU A 45 -5.61 -3.71 0.73
C LEU A 45 -5.24 -4.70 -0.38
N TRP A 46 -5.61 -5.98 -0.24
CA TRP A 46 -5.44 -6.97 -1.32
C TRP A 46 -6.28 -6.60 -2.55
N SER A 47 -7.53 -6.21 -2.33
CA SER A 47 -8.44 -5.77 -3.40
C SER A 47 -7.88 -4.58 -4.17
N LYS A 48 -7.30 -3.59 -3.47
CA LYS A 48 -6.58 -2.47 -4.09
C LYS A 48 -5.37 -2.91 -4.92
N LEU A 49 -4.66 -3.94 -4.49
CA LEU A 49 -3.50 -4.48 -5.21
C LEU A 49 -3.92 -5.19 -6.50
N VAL A 50 -5.03 -5.95 -6.46
CA VAL A 50 -5.65 -6.56 -7.64
C VAL A 50 -6.17 -5.47 -8.60
N GLU A 51 -6.86 -4.46 -8.08
CA GLU A 51 -7.36 -3.32 -8.86
C GLU A 51 -6.22 -2.59 -9.59
N TYR A 52 -5.15 -2.24 -8.87
CA TYR A 52 -3.96 -1.63 -9.47
C TYR A 52 -3.36 -2.48 -10.58
N SER A 53 -3.24 -3.79 -10.35
CA SER A 53 -2.64 -4.71 -11.31
C SER A 53 -3.44 -4.76 -12.61
N ALA A 54 -4.77 -4.81 -12.51
CA ALA A 54 -5.66 -4.73 -13.67
C ALA A 54 -5.54 -3.39 -14.42
N GLN A 55 -5.47 -2.27 -13.69
CA GLN A 55 -5.27 -0.95 -14.28
C GLN A 55 -3.90 -0.81 -14.96
N ARG A 56 -2.86 -1.37 -14.36
CA ARG A 56 -1.49 -1.35 -14.90
C ARG A 56 -1.38 -2.19 -16.17
N LEU A 57 -1.96 -3.39 -16.16
CA LEU A 57 -2.04 -4.27 -17.33
C LEU A 57 -2.80 -3.61 -18.47
N SER A 58 -3.92 -2.96 -18.17
CA SER A 58 -4.74 -2.21 -19.13
C SER A 58 -4.16 -0.86 -19.52
N ARG A 59 -2.96 -0.50 -19.03
CA ARG A 59 -2.27 0.79 -19.24
C ARG A 59 -3.09 2.03 -18.84
N ARG A 60 -4.09 1.87 -17.97
CA ARG A 60 -4.95 2.95 -17.46
C ARG A 60 -4.24 3.83 -16.43
N THR A 61 -3.20 3.29 -15.77
CA THR A 61 -2.35 4.05 -14.84
C THR A 61 -0.87 3.96 -15.21
N ARG A 62 -0.20 5.11 -15.16
CA ARG A 62 1.26 5.23 -15.30
C ARG A 62 1.96 5.38 -13.95
N LEU A 63 1.21 5.57 -12.87
CA LEU A 63 1.74 5.74 -11.53
C LEU A 63 2.32 4.42 -11.00
N GLY A 64 3.39 4.53 -10.20
CA GLY A 64 3.83 3.43 -9.35
C GLY A 64 2.76 3.09 -8.30
N PHE A 65 2.73 1.84 -7.84
CA PHE A 65 1.68 1.34 -6.94
C PHE A 65 1.45 2.22 -5.71
N ILE A 66 2.52 2.65 -5.03
CA ILE A 66 2.43 3.44 -3.80
C ILE A 66 1.76 4.80 -4.06
N SER A 67 2.20 5.51 -5.10
CA SER A 67 1.59 6.79 -5.51
C SER A 67 0.14 6.62 -5.95
N TRP A 68 -0.15 5.55 -6.70
CA TRP A 68 -1.52 5.23 -7.10
C TRP A 68 -2.42 4.93 -5.90
N LEU A 69 -1.93 4.18 -4.92
CA LEU A 69 -2.68 3.83 -3.72
C LEU A 69 -3.02 5.09 -2.91
N ILE A 70 -2.05 5.97 -2.67
CA ILE A 70 -2.26 7.25 -1.97
C ILE A 70 -3.36 8.09 -2.63
N ALA A 71 -3.39 8.11 -3.97
CA ALA A 71 -4.38 8.85 -4.74
C ALA A 71 -5.75 8.15 -4.78
N SER A 72 -5.78 6.82 -4.68
CA SER A 72 -7.02 6.03 -4.68
C SER A 72 -7.76 6.03 -3.34
N LEU A 73 -7.06 6.39 -2.26
CA LEU A 73 -7.61 6.48 -0.92
C LEU A 73 -8.20 7.89 -0.71
N PRO A 74 -9.41 8.01 -0.15
CA PRO A 74 -10.05 9.29 0.07
C PRO A 74 -9.17 10.21 0.92
N THR A 75 -9.11 11.49 0.54
CA THR A 75 -8.59 12.58 1.39
C THR A 75 -9.62 12.88 2.45
N THR A 76 -9.30 12.52 3.69
CA THR A 76 -10.04 12.96 4.88
C THR A 76 -9.89 14.46 5.07
#